data_AF-A0A2V7KNU3-F1
#
_entry.id   AF-A0A2V7KNU3-F1
#
_cell.length_a   1.000
_cell.length_b   1.000
_cell.length_c   1.000
_cell.angle_alpha   90.00
_cell.angle_beta   90.00
_cell.angle_gamma   90.00
#
_symmetry.space_group_name_H-M   'P 1'
#
loop_
_entity.id
_entity.type
_entity.pdbx_description
1 polymer ?
#
loop_
_entity_poly.entity_id
_entity_poly.type
_entity_poly.pdbx_seq_one_letter_code
_entity_poly.pdbx_strand_id
1 'polypeptide(L)' 'PPRDFTGAIYQIRSTPSGQLPTDADLLRSIDEGLPGTAMPGWKSRLSDRQRRDVLAYIKTFSAFFADTTQR' A
#
# COMPACT_ATOMS: atom_id res chain seq x y z
N PRO A 1 14.70 -6.63 4.26
CA PRO A 1 14.88 -5.36 3.51
C PRO A 1 13.52 -4.67 3.32
N PRO A 2 13.47 -3.35 3.12
CA PRO A 2 12.24 -2.64 2.73
C PRO A 2 11.62 -3.23 1.45
N ARG A 3 10.34 -2.97 1.22
CA ARG A 3 9.64 -3.44 0.02
C ARG A 3 9.93 -2.54 -1.18
N ASP A 4 10.20 -3.16 -2.31
CA ASP A 4 10.22 -2.51 -3.61
C ASP A 4 8.80 -2.50 -4.19
N PHE A 5 8.26 -1.31 -4.43
CA PHE A 5 6.90 -1.11 -4.92
C PHE A 5 6.81 -0.97 -6.44
N THR A 6 7.94 -0.89 -7.16
CA THR A 6 7.96 -0.67 -8.62
C THR A 6 7.26 -1.79 -9.41
N GLY A 7 7.36 -3.04 -8.92
CA GLY A 7 6.69 -4.20 -9.50
C GLY A 7 5.21 -4.37 -9.12
N ALA A 8 4.66 -3.51 -8.26
CA ALA A 8 3.30 -3.63 -7.70
C ALA A 8 2.97 -5.01 -7.09
N ILE A 9 3.97 -5.71 -6.53
CA ILE A 9 3.80 -7.01 -5.88
C ILE A 9 3.68 -6.81 -4.36
N TYR A 10 2.49 -7.10 -3.82
CA TYR A 10 2.16 -6.92 -2.41
C TYR A 10 1.88 -8.26 -1.73
N GLN A 11 2.49 -8.44 -0.55
CA GLN A 11 2.32 -9.64 0.27
C GLN A 11 0.97 -9.66 0.98
N ILE A 12 0.52 -8.50 1.46
CA ILE A 12 -0.74 -8.36 2.20
C ILE A 12 -1.79 -7.80 1.24
N ARG A 13 -2.77 -8.62 0.90
CA ARG A 13 -3.90 -8.27 0.05
C ARG A 13 -5.06 -9.23 0.25
N SER A 14 -6.26 -8.73 -0.01
CA SER A 14 -7.50 -9.52 -0.01
C SER A 14 -7.88 -10.01 -1.41
N THR A 15 -7.16 -9.56 -2.45
CA THR A 15 -7.40 -9.92 -3.85
C THR A 15 -6.75 -11.25 -4.25
N PRO A 16 -7.28 -11.96 -5.28
CA PRO A 16 -6.72 -13.23 -5.76
C PRO A 16 -5.27 -13.11 -6.22
N SER A 17 -4.54 -14.24 -6.29
CA SER A 17 -3.12 -14.19 -6.66
C SER A 17 -2.86 -13.54 -8.02
N GLY A 18 -1.82 -12.71 -8.11
CA GLY A 18 -1.49 -11.94 -9.32
C GLY A 18 -2.30 -10.66 -9.52
N GLN A 19 -3.33 -10.40 -8.70
CA GLN A 19 -4.09 -9.16 -8.74
C GLN A 19 -3.52 -8.10 -7.80
N LEU A 20 -3.71 -6.84 -8.18
CA LEU A 20 -3.34 -5.68 -7.38
C LEU A 20 -4.07 -5.68 -6.02
N PRO A 21 -3.46 -5.16 -4.95
CA PRO A 21 -4.15 -4.94 -3.69
C PRO A 21 -5.23 -3.87 -3.85
N THR A 22 -6.23 -3.91 -2.98
CA THR A 22 -7.17 -2.79 -2.85
C THR A 22 -6.50 -1.62 -2.10
N ASP A 23 -7.06 -0.41 -2.23
CA ASP A 23 -6.60 0.72 -1.42
C ASP A 23 -6.76 0.44 0.09
N ALA A 24 -7.78 -0.33 0.49
CA ALA A 24 -7.97 -0.74 1.87
C ALA A 24 -6.84 -1.67 2.37
N ASP A 25 -6.35 -2.57 1.52
CA ASP A 25 -5.22 -3.45 1.87
C ASP A 25 -3.93 -2.66 2.11
N LEU A 26 -3.65 -1.69 1.23
CA LEU A 26 -2.50 -0.81 1.35
C LEU A 26 -2.62 0.09 2.58
N LEU A 27 -3.79 0.69 2.79
CA LEU A 27 -4.04 1.59 3.91
C LEU A 27 -3.95 0.85 5.25
N ARG A 28 -4.48 -0.37 5.35
CA ARG A 28 -4.33 -1.20 6.55
C ARG A 28 -2.85 -1.49 6.86
N SER A 29 -2.06 -1.79 5.83
CA SER A 29 -0.62 -2.02 6.00
C SER A 29 0.12 -0.75 6.46
N ILE A 30 -0.28 0.44 5.99
CA ILE A 30 0.25 1.72 6.47
C ILE A 30 -0.18 1.98 7.92
N ASP A 31 -1.43 1.69 8.25
CA ASP A 31 -2.02 1.98 9.55
C ASP A 31 -1.40 1.13 10.66
N GLU A 32 -1.35 -0.18 10.43
CA GLU A 32 -0.99 -1.20 11.43
C GLU A 32 0.49 -1.57 11.35
N GLY A 33 1.13 -1.31 10.21
CA GLY A 33 2.46 -1.83 9.92
C GLY A 33 2.42 -3.31 9.60
N LEU A 34 3.58 -3.96 9.68
CA LEU A 34 3.73 -5.39 9.43
C LEU A 34 4.43 -6.05 10.63
N PRO A 35 3.69 -6.77 11.50
CA PRO A 35 4.26 -7.48 12.63
C PRO A 35 5.40 -8.42 12.21
N GLY A 36 6.47 -8.47 13.02
CA GLY A 36 7.66 -9.26 12.70
C GLY A 36 8.61 -8.62 11.68
N THR A 37 8.35 -7.38 11.25
CA THR A 37 9.24 -6.61 10.37
C THR A 37 9.64 -5.27 10.99
N ALA A 38 10.55 -4.55 10.34
CA ALA A 38 10.92 -3.19 10.73
C ALA A 38 9.89 -2.12 10.32
N MET A 39 8.72 -2.48 9.77
CA MET A 39 7.67 -1.55 9.36
C MET A 39 6.66 -1.34 10.49
N PRO A 40 6.75 -0.22 11.25
CA PRO A 40 5.78 0.09 12.30
C PRO A 40 4.45 0.57 11.68
N GLY A 41 3.40 0.58 12.49
CA GLY A 41 2.15 1.26 12.15
C GLY A 41 2.27 2.78 12.24
N TRP A 42 1.62 3.48 11.32
CA TRP A 42 1.69 4.94 11.21
C TRP A 42 0.41 5.66 11.64
N LYS A 43 -0.64 4.93 12.01
CA LYS A 43 -1.95 5.48 12.43
C LYS A 43 -1.87 6.49 13.59
N SER A 44 -0.91 6.34 14.50
CA SER A 44 -0.72 7.26 15.63
C SER A 44 0.17 8.47 15.33
N ARG A 45 0.89 8.45 14.20
CA ARG A 45 1.88 9.48 13.83
C ARG A 45 1.45 10.35 12.66
N LEU A 46 0.58 9.82 11.80
CA LEU A 46 0.08 10.50 10.62
C LEU A 46 -1.43 10.68 10.71
N SER A 47 -1.92 11.84 10.26
CA SER A 47 -3.35 12.06 10.07
C SER A 47 -3.91 11.13 8.99
N ASP A 48 -5.23 10.96 8.98
CA ASP A 48 -5.92 10.17 7.96
C ASP A 48 -5.58 10.62 6.53
N ARG A 49 -5.56 11.95 6.30
CA ARG A 49 -5.21 12.52 5.01
C ARG A 49 -3.77 12.20 4.61
N GLN A 50 -2.81 12.38 5.51
CA GLN A 50 -1.40 12.06 5.22
C GLN A 50 -1.20 10.58 4.87
N ARG A 51 -1.94 9.67 5.50
CA ARG A 51 -1.87 8.23 5.18
C ARG A 51 -2.42 7.93 3.78
N ARG A 52 -3.51 8.61 3.38
CA ARG A 52 -4.03 8.53 2.01
C ARG A 52 -3.07 9.13 0.99
N ASP A 53 -2.38 10.22 1.34
CA ASP A 53 -1.37 10.84 0.47
C ASP A 53 -0.17 9.88 0.28
N VAL A 54 0.29 9.20 1.33
CA VAL A 54 1.32 8.16 1.24
C VAL A 54 0.86 7.00 0.36
N LEU A 55 -0.39 6.55 0.51
CA LEU A 55 -0.97 5.52 -0.35
C LEU A 55 -0.97 5.94 -1.82
N ALA A 56 -1.41 7.16 -2.12
CA ALA A 56 -1.39 7.71 -3.47
C ALA A 56 0.04 7.78 -4.03
N TYR A 57 1.00 8.22 -3.22
CA TYR A 57 2.41 8.26 -3.60
C TYR A 57 2.98 6.86 -3.89
N ILE A 58 2.69 5.86 -3.06
CA ILE A 58 3.11 4.46 -3.30
C ILE A 58 2.60 3.96 -4.65
N LYS A 59 1.34 4.26 -5.00
CA LYS A 59 0.74 3.85 -6.29
C LYS A 59 1.45 4.48 -7.49
N THR A 60 2.13 5.61 -7.32
CA THR A 60 2.88 6.26 -8.43
C THR A 60 4.14 5.49 -8.82
N PHE A 61 4.64 4.56 -7.99
CA PHE A 61 5.83 3.78 -8.32
C PHE A 61 5.62 2.75 -9.41
N SER A 62 4.38 2.43 -9.78
CA SER A 62 4.09 1.41 -10.79
C SER A 62 2.94 1.81 -11.71
N ALA A 63 3.16 1.69 -13.02
CA ALA A 63 2.15 1.98 -14.04
C ALA A 63 0.92 1.05 -13.95
N PHE A 64 1.02 -0.11 -13.30
CA PHE A 64 -0.12 -1.02 -13.10
C PHE A 64 -1.27 -0.37 -12.32
N PHE A 65 -0.99 0.65 -11.48
CA PHE A 65 -2.02 1.40 -10.79
C PHE A 65 -2.65 2.52 -11.64
N ALA A 66 -2.07 2.87 -12.79
CA ALA A 66 -2.62 3.90 -13.67
C ALA A 66 -3.89 3.41 -14.40
N ASP A 67 -3.90 2.14 -14.84
CA ASP A 67 -5.03 1.54 -15.55
C ASP A 67 -6.28 1.35 -14.66
N THR A 68 -6.11 1.30 -13.34
CA THR A 68 -7.22 1.16 -12.39
C THR A 68 -7.89 2.48 -12.02
N THR A 69 -7.35 3.63 -12.44
CA THR A 69 -7.98 4.95 -12.24
C THR A 69 -9.06 5.26 -13.29
N GLN A 70 -9.26 4.39 -14.28
CA GLN A 70 -10.16 4.60 -15.42
C GLN A 70 -11.45 3.77 -15.41
N ARG A 71 -11.87 3.16 -14.29
CA ARG A 71 -13.19 2.49 -14.19
C ARG A 71 -13.92 2.78 -12.91
#